data_AF-U6DDC2-F1
#
_entry.id   AF-U6DDC2-F1
#
_cell.length_a   1.000
_cell.length_b   1.000
_cell.length_c   1.000
_cell.angle_alpha   90.00
_cell.angle_beta   90.00
_cell.angle_gamma   90.00
#
_symmetry.space_group_name_H-M   'P 1'
#
loop_
_entity.id
_entity.type
_entity.pdbx_description
1 polymer ?
#
loop_
_entity_poly.entity_id
_entity_poly.type
_entity_poly.pdbx_seq_one_letter_code
_entity_poly.pdbx_strand_id
1 'polypeptide(L)'
;GKIVYEQEGVYIHSSCGKTNDQDSLISGILRVLEKDAEVIVDWRPLDDALDSSSILYAGKDSSSVVEWTQAPKERGLRGSEHLNSYEAEWDMVNTVPSKKKPHTTGDAPSHKNGKSKWSFLFSLTDLKSIKQNKEGMGWSYLVFCLKDDVVLPALHFHQGDSKLLIDSLEKYVVLCESPQDKRTLLVNCQSKSLSQSFENLLDEPAYGLIQ
;
A
#
# COMPACT_ATOMS: atom_id res chain seq x y z
N GLY A 1 -6.32 4.04 -20.11
CA GLY A 1 -5.04 3.30 -20.02
C GLY A 1 -5.34 1.87 -19.64
N LYS A 2 -4.61 0.92 -20.22
CA LYS A 2 -4.69 -0.51 -19.89
C LYS A 2 -3.85 -0.76 -18.64
N ILE A 3 -4.40 -1.48 -17.65
CA ILE A 3 -3.61 -1.96 -16.51
C ILE A 3 -2.81 -3.17 -17.00
N VAL A 4 -1.48 -3.13 -16.86
CA VAL A 4 -0.58 -4.22 -17.28
C VAL A 4 0.04 -4.96 -16.09
N TYR A 5 -0.02 -4.35 -14.91
CA TYR A 5 0.28 -4.97 -13.63
C TYR A 5 -0.54 -4.28 -12.54
N GLU A 6 -1.01 -5.04 -11.57
CA GLU A 6 -1.72 -4.58 -10.39
C GLU A 6 -1.40 -5.49 -9.21
N GLN A 7 -1.12 -4.90 -8.05
CA GLN A 7 -0.91 -5.65 -6.82
C GLN A 7 -1.42 -4.86 -5.61
N GLU A 8 -2.32 -5.48 -4.86
CA GLU A 8 -2.72 -5.07 -3.52
C GLU A 8 -1.75 -5.60 -2.46
N GLY A 9 -1.92 -5.19 -1.20
CA GLY A 9 -1.03 -5.64 -0.12
C GLY A 9 0.38 -5.06 -0.24
N VAL A 10 0.51 -3.89 -0.85
CA VAL A 10 1.75 -3.10 -0.93
C VAL A 10 1.67 -1.94 0.04
N TYR A 11 2.59 -1.87 1.00
CA TYR A 11 2.50 -0.99 2.16
C TYR A 11 3.59 0.08 2.17
N ILE A 12 3.25 1.24 2.75
CA ILE A 12 4.22 2.26 3.17
C ILE A 12 4.24 2.30 4.71
N HIS A 13 5.43 2.26 5.30
CA HIS A 13 5.61 2.45 6.75
C HIS A 13 5.81 3.94 7.04
N SER A 14 4.92 4.52 7.86
CA SER A 14 4.95 5.95 8.20
C SER A 14 5.36 6.21 9.66
N SER A 15 6.58 5.85 10.05
CA SER A 15 7.12 6.19 11.37
C SER A 15 7.66 7.62 11.39
N CYS A 16 6.82 8.58 11.81
CA CYS A 16 7.23 9.95 12.07
C CYS A 16 7.52 10.17 13.57
N GLY A 17 8.64 9.63 14.05
CA GLY A 17 9.46 10.24 15.12
C GLY A 17 8.80 10.59 16.46
N LYS A 18 7.90 9.77 17.02
CA LYS A 18 7.46 9.93 18.41
C LYS A 18 7.46 8.59 19.14
N THR A 19 8.11 8.60 20.30
CA THR A 19 8.52 7.52 21.21
C THR A 19 7.40 6.62 21.78
N ASN A 20 6.41 6.26 20.99
CA ASN A 20 5.43 5.23 21.31
C ASN A 20 4.91 4.64 19.98
N ASP A 21 5.82 3.97 19.28
CA ASP A 21 5.70 3.57 17.88
C ASP A 21 4.79 2.34 17.72
N GLN A 22 3.56 2.56 17.27
CA GLN A 22 2.96 1.62 16.32
C GLN A 22 3.30 2.17 14.93
N ASP A 23 4.18 1.47 14.20
CA ASP A 23 4.43 1.76 12.79
C ASP A 23 3.07 1.84 12.08
N SER A 24 2.69 3.05 11.66
CA SER A 24 1.44 3.23 10.93
C SER A 24 1.68 2.74 9.51
N LEU A 25 1.27 1.50 9.27
CA LEU A 25 1.23 0.84 7.97
C LEU A 25 0.11 1.45 7.14
N ILE A 26 0.45 1.90 5.94
CA ILE A 26 -0.53 2.42 4.98
C ILE A 26 -0.66 1.39 3.87
N SER A 27 -1.78 0.68 3.86
CA SER A 27 -2.12 -0.26 2.79
C SER A 27 -2.38 0.50 1.49
N GLY A 28 -1.94 -0.07 0.37
CA GLY A 28 -2.14 0.54 -0.93
C GLY A 28 -2.15 -0.47 -2.06
N ILE A 29 -2.55 0.05 -3.22
CA ILE A 29 -2.55 -0.65 -4.49
C ILE A 29 -1.51 -0.04 -5.41
N LEU A 30 -0.65 -0.88 -5.96
CA LEU A 30 0.34 -0.52 -6.95
C LEU A 30 -0.13 -0.95 -8.33
N ARG A 31 -0.06 -0.04 -9.31
CA ARG A 31 -0.47 -0.29 -10.69
C ARG A 31 0.60 0.17 -11.66
N VAL A 32 0.75 -0.59 -12.75
CA VAL A 32 1.44 -0.13 -13.96
C VAL A 32 0.39 0.02 -15.06
N LEU A 33 0.33 1.21 -15.65
CA LEU A 33 -0.69 1.64 -16.60
C LEU A 33 -0.02 1.99 -17.93
N GLU A 34 -0.56 1.48 -19.03
CA GLU A 34 -0.18 1.90 -20.38
C GLU A 34 -1.26 2.84 -20.93
N LYS A 35 -0.90 4.09 -21.22
CA LYS A 35 -1.84 5.12 -21.69
C LYS A 35 -1.11 6.07 -22.65
N ASP A 36 -1.68 6.31 -23.83
CA ASP A 36 -1.19 7.34 -24.78
C ASP A 36 0.32 7.21 -25.12
N ALA A 37 0.81 5.97 -25.32
CA ALA A 37 2.22 5.63 -25.51
C ALA A 37 3.15 5.92 -24.31
N GLU A 38 2.57 6.25 -23.16
CA GLU A 38 3.26 6.41 -21.90
C GLU A 38 2.99 5.22 -20.98
N VAL A 39 4.01 4.84 -20.22
CA VAL A 39 3.91 3.84 -19.16
C VAL A 39 4.03 4.56 -17.83
N ILE A 40 3.06 4.32 -16.97
CA ILE A 40 2.87 5.06 -15.73
C ILE A 40 2.88 4.07 -14.56
N VAL A 41 3.62 4.41 -13.51
CA VAL A 41 3.54 3.71 -12.22
C VAL A 41 2.71 4.57 -11.26
N ASP A 42 1.63 3.98 -10.73
CA ASP A 42 0.69 4.63 -9.81
C ASP A 42 0.61 3.82 -8.52
N TRP A 43 0.91 4.46 -7.39
CA TRP A 43 0.62 3.91 -6.07
C TRP A 43 -0.39 4.80 -5.36
N ARG A 44 -1.46 4.19 -4.86
CA ARG A 44 -2.49 4.89 -4.10
C ARG A 44 -2.82 4.13 -2.83
N PRO A 45 -3.03 4.82 -1.70
CA PRO A 45 -3.51 4.16 -0.51
C PRO A 45 -4.89 3.56 -0.80
N LEU A 46 -5.12 2.38 -0.23
CA LEU A 46 -6.45 1.80 -0.14
C LEU A 46 -7.14 2.53 1.02
N ASP A 47 -8.35 3.04 0.80
CA ASP A 47 -9.11 3.58 1.93
C ASP A 47 -9.48 2.41 2.86
N ASP A 48 -8.94 2.42 4.09
CA ASP A 48 -9.36 1.55 5.20
C ASP A 48 -10.79 1.86 5.68
N ALA A 49 -11.44 2.85 5.06
CA ALA A 49 -12.88 2.96 5.11
C ALA A 49 -13.47 1.77 4.36
N LEU A 50 -13.52 0.63 5.05
CA LEU A 50 -14.62 -0.32 4.96
C LEU A 50 -15.82 0.46 4.48
N ASP A 51 -16.28 0.12 3.28
CA ASP A 51 -17.54 0.53 2.70
C ASP A 51 -18.53 0.83 3.81
N SER A 52 -18.59 2.10 4.24
CA SER A 52 -19.43 2.48 5.38
C SER A 52 -20.90 2.41 4.98
N SER A 53 -21.15 2.14 3.70
CA SER A 53 -22.41 1.82 3.06
C SER A 53 -22.83 0.35 3.24
N SER A 54 -21.93 -0.56 3.65
CA SER A 54 -22.28 -1.97 3.92
C SER A 54 -22.97 -2.19 5.28
N ILE A 55 -22.92 -1.20 6.18
CA ILE A 55 -23.60 -1.25 7.49
C ILE A 55 -24.93 -0.47 7.44
N LEU A 56 -25.73 -0.66 6.39
CA LEU A 56 -27.11 -0.16 6.35
C LEU A 56 -28.05 -1.15 5.66
N TYR A 57 -28.24 -2.34 6.24
CA TYR A 57 -29.58 -2.96 6.34
C TYR A 57 -29.55 -4.18 7.27
N ALA A 58 -29.75 -3.98 8.57
CA ALA A 58 -30.40 -5.01 9.37
C ALA A 58 -31.86 -5.05 8.90
N GLY A 59 -32.12 -5.83 7.84
CA GLY A 59 -33.44 -6.17 7.37
C GLY A 59 -34.16 -6.90 8.49
N LYS A 60 -35.05 -6.16 9.14
CA LYS A 60 -35.89 -6.59 10.25
C LYS A 60 -36.96 -7.53 9.72
N ASP A 61 -36.61 -8.80 9.56
CA ASP A 61 -37.50 -9.97 9.62
C ASP A 61 -36.81 -11.21 9.05
N SER A 62 -36.24 -12.04 9.92
CA SER A 62 -36.24 -13.49 9.70
C SER A 62 -35.91 -14.20 11.00
N SER A 63 -36.99 -14.69 11.60
CA SER A 63 -37.02 -15.60 12.74
C SER A 63 -36.39 -16.94 12.37
N SER A 64 -35.35 -17.36 13.09
CA SER A 64 -35.16 -18.77 13.44
C SER A 64 -34.42 -18.88 14.78
N VAL A 65 -35.18 -18.77 15.87
CA VAL A 65 -34.71 -19.20 17.19
C VAL A 65 -34.68 -20.73 17.17
N VAL A 66 -33.48 -21.31 17.25
CA VAL A 66 -33.30 -22.73 17.51
C VAL A 66 -33.59 -22.94 19.00
N GLU A 67 -34.70 -23.63 19.29
CA GLU A 67 -35.10 -24.02 20.64
C GLU A 67 -34.15 -25.11 21.16
N TRP A 68 -33.15 -24.70 21.94
CA TRP A 68 -32.31 -25.66 22.67
C TRP A 68 -33.08 -26.14 23.90
N THR A 69 -33.70 -27.30 23.76
CA THR A 69 -34.31 -28.04 24.87
C THR A 69 -33.27 -28.32 25.95
N GLN A 70 -33.44 -27.74 27.13
CA GLN A 70 -33.03 -28.36 28.39
C GLN A 70 -34.13 -28.18 29.44
N ALA A 71 -34.88 -29.26 29.66
CA ALA A 71 -35.45 -29.55 30.97
C ALA A 71 -34.69 -30.77 31.51
N PRO A 72 -34.43 -30.82 32.82
CA PRO A 72 -35.43 -31.43 33.69
C PRO A 72 -35.94 -30.49 34.79
N LYS A 73 -37.25 -30.55 35.04
CA LYS A 73 -37.89 -30.01 36.25
C LYS A 73 -37.65 -30.96 37.42
N GLU A 74 -37.36 -30.41 38.60
CA GLU A 74 -38.02 -30.88 39.82
C GLU A 74 -38.22 -29.77 40.85
N ARG A 75 -39.37 -29.85 41.56
CA ARG A 75 -39.93 -28.87 42.49
C ARG A 75 -39.19 -28.85 43.83
N GLY A 76 -39.21 -27.71 44.53
CA GLY A 76 -39.01 -27.68 45.98
C GLY A 76 -39.08 -26.29 46.59
N LEU A 77 -39.83 -26.16 47.68
CA LEU A 77 -40.15 -24.91 48.40
C LEU A 77 -39.03 -24.44 49.35
N ARG A 78 -39.18 -23.17 49.77
CA ARG A 78 -38.59 -22.46 50.93
C ARG A 78 -37.20 -21.83 50.77
N GLY A 79 -37.15 -20.58 51.22
CA GLY A 79 -36.03 -19.65 51.02
C GLY A 79 -34.87 -19.81 52.00
N SER A 80 -33.85 -18.99 51.76
CA SER A 80 -32.99 -18.39 52.76
C SER A 80 -32.17 -17.33 52.06
N GLU A 81 -32.07 -16.20 52.73
CA GLU A 81 -31.07 -15.16 52.57
C GLU A 81 -29.67 -15.82 52.66
N HIS A 82 -28.76 -15.49 51.75
CA HIS A 82 -27.32 -15.29 52.00
C HIS A 82 -26.55 -15.11 50.67
N LEU A 83 -26.02 -13.89 50.51
CA LEU A 83 -24.66 -13.56 50.02
C LEU A 83 -23.93 -14.59 49.14
N ASN A 84 -23.72 -14.24 47.88
CA ASN A 84 -22.38 -14.13 47.28
C ASN A 84 -22.51 -13.54 45.87
N SER A 85 -22.46 -12.21 45.80
CA SER A 85 -22.24 -11.45 44.58
C SER A 85 -20.78 -11.65 44.16
N TYR A 86 -20.53 -12.46 43.15
CA TYR A 86 -19.28 -12.41 42.38
C TYR A 86 -19.62 -12.31 40.89
N GLU A 87 -19.40 -11.09 40.39
CA GLU A 87 -19.03 -10.73 39.02
C GLU A 87 -19.85 -11.31 37.86
N ALA A 88 -20.99 -10.66 37.59
CA ALA A 88 -21.47 -10.48 36.23
C ALA A 88 -21.30 -9.01 35.81
N GLU A 89 -20.07 -8.50 35.88
CA GLU A 89 -19.70 -7.13 35.46
C GLU A 89 -19.31 -7.04 33.97
N TRP A 90 -20.00 -7.77 33.10
CA TRP A 90 -19.82 -7.61 31.66
C TRP A 90 -21.07 -7.10 30.94
N ASP A 91 -22.14 -6.79 31.66
CA ASP A 91 -23.34 -6.19 31.07
C ASP A 91 -23.66 -4.82 31.67
N MET A 92 -22.76 -3.87 31.44
CA MET A 92 -23.08 -2.44 31.54
C MET A 92 -22.54 -1.71 30.31
N VAL A 93 -23.33 -1.72 29.24
CA VAL A 93 -23.16 -0.76 28.14
C VAL A 93 -23.54 0.62 28.67
N ASN A 94 -22.52 1.44 28.94
CA ASN A 94 -22.69 2.80 29.43
C ASN A 94 -23.29 3.68 28.31
N THR A 95 -24.61 3.85 28.30
CA THR A 95 -25.29 4.78 27.38
C THR A 95 -25.13 6.19 27.91
N VAL A 96 -24.10 6.91 27.46
CA VAL A 96 -24.01 8.35 27.70
C VAL A 96 -24.99 9.10 26.79
N PRO A 97 -25.96 9.87 27.33
CA PRO A 97 -26.76 10.76 26.51
C PRO A 97 -25.88 11.92 26.03
N SER A 98 -25.61 11.98 24.72
CA SER A 98 -24.93 13.12 24.11
C SER A 98 -25.85 14.34 24.15
N LYS A 99 -25.48 15.33 24.96
CA LYS A 99 -26.17 16.63 24.98
C LYS A 99 -25.92 17.35 23.65
N LYS A 100 -26.95 17.36 22.78
CA LYS A 100 -27.07 18.29 21.66
C LYS A 100 -27.07 19.72 22.17
N LYS A 101 -26.10 20.53 21.73
CA LYS A 101 -26.14 22.00 21.80
C LYS A 101 -26.51 22.53 20.40
N PRO A 102 -27.54 23.37 20.26
CA PRO A 102 -27.90 23.95 18.96
C PRO A 102 -27.26 25.33 18.82
N HIS A 103 -26.26 25.47 17.94
CA HIS A 103 -25.75 26.79 17.55
C HIS A 103 -25.45 26.85 16.05
N THR A 104 -26.40 27.48 15.35
CA THR A 104 -26.29 28.44 14.24
C THR A 104 -25.38 28.15 13.05
N THR A 105 -26.04 28.06 11.89
CA THR A 105 -25.60 28.43 10.54
C THR A 105 -24.26 29.14 10.45
N GLY A 106 -23.30 28.50 9.80
CA GLY A 106 -22.01 29.10 9.51
C GLY A 106 -21.13 28.14 8.73
N ASP A 107 -21.37 28.09 7.42
CA ASP A 107 -20.41 27.77 6.37
C ASP A 107 -19.78 26.37 6.32
N ALA A 108 -19.85 25.77 5.12
CA ALA A 108 -19.35 24.43 4.85
C ALA A 108 -17.81 24.36 4.97
N PRO A 109 -17.21 23.28 5.48
CA PRO A 109 -15.95 22.83 4.94
C PRO A 109 -16.28 22.09 3.64
N SER A 110 -16.15 22.81 2.54
CA SER A 110 -15.91 22.25 1.20
C SER A 110 -15.11 20.94 1.34
N HIS A 111 -15.72 19.81 0.94
CA HIS A 111 -14.99 18.57 0.66
C HIS A 111 -14.08 18.86 -0.53
N LYS A 112 -12.99 19.58 -0.27
CA LYS A 112 -11.87 19.68 -1.18
C LYS A 112 -11.31 18.28 -1.20
N ASN A 113 -11.56 17.57 -2.29
CA ASN A 113 -10.95 16.30 -2.64
C ASN A 113 -9.42 16.45 -2.55
N GLY A 114 -8.89 16.28 -1.35
CA GLY A 114 -7.48 16.42 -1.03
C GLY A 114 -6.81 15.17 -1.55
N LYS A 115 -5.96 15.33 -2.57
CA LYS A 115 -5.06 14.27 -3.03
C LYS A 115 -4.47 13.58 -1.80
N SER A 116 -4.62 12.27 -1.68
CA SER A 116 -4.14 11.57 -0.49
C SER A 116 -2.66 11.92 -0.29
N LYS A 117 -2.26 12.28 0.92
CA LYS A 117 -0.88 12.70 1.23
C LYS A 117 0.17 11.67 0.77
N TRP A 118 -0.23 10.42 0.64
CA TRP A 118 0.66 9.28 0.43
C TRP A 118 0.64 8.75 -1.01
N SER A 119 -0.31 9.17 -1.85
CA SER A 119 -0.35 8.72 -3.25
C SER A 119 0.74 9.37 -4.09
N PHE A 120 1.36 8.60 -4.98
CA PHE A 120 2.30 9.11 -5.95
C PHE A 120 2.14 8.40 -7.30
N LEU A 121 2.59 9.09 -8.33
CA LEU A 121 2.44 8.74 -9.73
C LEU A 121 3.68 9.28 -10.45
N PHE A 122 4.31 8.47 -11.29
CA PHE A 122 5.40 8.93 -12.14
C PHE A 122 5.39 8.22 -13.50
N SER A 123 5.92 8.91 -14.52
CA SER A 123 6.20 8.31 -15.83
C SER A 123 7.37 7.35 -15.70
N LEU A 124 7.29 6.17 -16.29
CA LEU A 124 8.42 5.24 -16.32
C LEU A 124 9.64 5.85 -17.04
N THR A 125 9.43 6.85 -17.90
CA THR A 125 10.51 7.63 -18.52
C THR A 125 11.28 8.49 -17.52
N ASP A 126 10.70 8.84 -16.38
CA ASP A 126 11.34 9.62 -15.31
C ASP A 126 12.07 8.74 -14.29
N LEU A 127 11.96 7.40 -14.41
CA LEU A 127 12.64 6.48 -13.53
C LEU A 127 14.15 6.50 -13.77
N LYS A 128 14.93 6.63 -12.69
CA LYS A 128 16.40 6.58 -12.70
C LYS A 128 16.91 5.25 -12.19
N SER A 129 16.39 4.78 -11.06
CA SER A 129 16.78 3.49 -10.49
C SER A 129 15.71 2.90 -9.58
N ILE A 130 15.83 1.60 -9.33
CA ILE A 130 15.02 0.84 -8.38
C ILE A 130 15.98 0.21 -7.38
N LYS A 131 15.82 0.49 -6.10
CA LYS A 131 16.58 -0.17 -5.03
C LYS A 131 15.74 -1.24 -4.36
N GLN A 132 16.30 -2.43 -4.23
CA GLN A 132 15.68 -3.60 -3.64
C GLN A 132 16.20 -3.80 -2.21
N ASN A 133 15.43 -4.53 -1.40
CA ASN A 133 15.91 -4.99 -0.10
C ASN A 133 16.97 -6.09 -0.26
N LYS A 134 17.59 -6.49 0.86
CA LYS A 134 18.53 -7.61 0.85
C LYS A 134 17.77 -8.92 0.67
N GLU A 135 18.26 -9.78 -0.22
CA GLU A 135 17.73 -11.13 -0.42
C GLU A 135 17.70 -11.94 0.89
N GLY A 136 16.72 -12.83 1.01
CA GLY A 136 16.60 -13.77 2.15
C GLY A 136 15.88 -13.23 3.40
N MET A 137 15.25 -12.06 3.34
CA MET A 137 14.49 -11.49 4.48
C MET A 137 13.07 -12.06 4.64
N GLY A 138 12.54 -12.80 3.66
CA GLY A 138 11.17 -13.33 3.67
C GLY A 138 10.07 -12.32 3.29
N TRP A 139 10.45 -11.07 3.04
CA TRP A 139 9.63 -10.00 2.48
C TRP A 139 10.48 -9.26 1.43
N SER A 140 9.83 -8.55 0.51
CA SER A 140 10.51 -7.65 -0.42
C SER A 140 10.08 -6.21 -0.22
N TYR A 141 11.00 -5.26 -0.40
CA TYR A 141 10.62 -3.87 -0.63
C TYR A 141 11.36 -3.31 -1.83
N LEU A 142 10.75 -2.32 -2.47
CA LEU A 142 11.36 -1.51 -3.50
C LEU A 142 11.35 -0.03 -3.11
N VAL A 143 12.38 0.69 -3.54
CA VAL A 143 12.47 2.15 -3.47
C VAL A 143 12.77 2.66 -4.87
N PHE A 144 11.89 3.49 -5.41
CA PHE A 144 12.09 4.15 -6.69
C PHE A 144 12.85 5.45 -6.51
N CYS A 145 13.84 5.70 -7.37
CA CYS A 145 14.52 6.97 -7.49
C CYS A 145 14.27 7.53 -8.89
N LEU A 146 13.85 8.78 -8.97
CA LEU A 146 13.56 9.48 -10.22
C LEU A 146 14.78 10.24 -10.74
N LYS A 147 14.72 10.69 -12.00
CA LYS A 147 15.82 11.41 -12.67
C LYS A 147 16.15 12.77 -12.05
N ASP A 148 15.19 13.38 -11.38
CA ASP A 148 15.33 14.61 -10.59
C ASP A 148 15.85 14.36 -9.15
N ASP A 149 16.35 13.15 -8.89
CA ASP A 149 16.87 12.70 -7.58
C ASP A 149 15.81 12.61 -6.47
N VAL A 150 14.52 12.66 -6.82
CA VAL A 150 13.44 12.37 -5.87
C VAL A 150 13.44 10.87 -5.55
N VAL A 151 13.59 10.55 -4.26
CA VAL A 151 13.47 9.19 -3.73
C VAL A 151 12.06 9.01 -3.17
N LEU A 152 11.31 8.07 -3.75
CA LEU A 152 9.93 7.78 -3.36
C LEU A 152 9.88 6.90 -2.09
N PRO A 153 8.75 6.88 -1.37
CA PRO A 153 8.58 6.00 -0.21
C PRO A 153 8.86 4.53 -0.53
N ALA A 154 9.41 3.79 0.44
CA ALA A 154 9.64 2.37 0.30
C ALA A 154 8.32 1.59 0.26
N LEU A 155 8.11 0.85 -0.82
CA LEU A 155 6.96 -0.03 -1.03
C LEU A 155 7.28 -1.42 -0.51
N HIS A 156 6.58 -1.86 0.53
CA HIS A 156 6.78 -3.15 1.18
C HIS A 156 5.71 -4.14 0.69
N PHE A 157 6.15 -5.27 0.15
CA PHE A 157 5.29 -6.33 -0.36
C PHE A 157 5.11 -7.35 0.76
N HIS A 158 3.99 -7.26 1.47
CA HIS A 158 3.67 -8.21 2.55
C HIS A 158 2.94 -9.46 2.01
N GLN A 159 2.36 -9.35 0.81
CA GLN A 159 1.74 -10.43 0.09
C GLN A 159 2.51 -10.67 -1.21
N GLY A 160 3.24 -11.79 -1.27
CA GLY A 160 4.10 -12.11 -2.41
C GLY A 160 5.41 -11.34 -2.42
N ASP A 161 6.03 -11.27 -3.60
CA ASP A 161 7.28 -10.56 -3.84
C ASP A 161 7.12 -9.44 -4.88
N SER A 162 8.21 -8.76 -5.20
CA SER A 162 8.24 -7.71 -6.21
C SER A 162 8.63 -8.19 -7.61
N LYS A 163 8.79 -9.51 -7.85
CA LYS A 163 9.37 -10.05 -9.08
C LYS A 163 8.49 -9.75 -10.30
N LEU A 164 7.18 -10.01 -10.17
CA LEU A 164 6.22 -9.75 -11.26
C LEU A 164 6.14 -8.28 -11.66
N LEU A 165 6.37 -7.36 -10.71
CA LEU A 165 6.48 -5.94 -11.00
C LEU A 165 7.71 -5.65 -11.83
N ILE A 166 8.89 -6.15 -11.41
CA ILE A 166 10.14 -5.96 -12.15
C ILE A 166 10.00 -6.54 -13.57
N ASP A 167 9.52 -7.78 -13.70
CA ASP A 167 9.24 -8.43 -14.99
C ASP A 167 8.27 -7.59 -15.85
N SER A 168 7.31 -6.89 -15.24
CA SER A 168 6.39 -6.00 -15.95
C SER A 168 7.06 -4.70 -16.41
N LEU A 169 7.98 -4.13 -15.62
CA LEU A 169 8.71 -2.91 -15.97
C LEU A 169 9.75 -3.17 -17.07
N GLU A 170 10.40 -4.34 -17.04
CA GLU A 170 11.41 -4.76 -18.02
C GLU A 170 10.87 -4.89 -19.46
N LYS A 171 9.54 -4.98 -19.63
CA LYS A 171 8.90 -4.92 -20.95
C LYS A 171 9.03 -3.55 -21.62
N TYR A 172 9.32 -2.50 -20.84
CA TYR A 172 9.30 -1.11 -21.28
C TYR A 172 10.64 -0.40 -21.08
N VAL A 173 11.45 -0.84 -20.11
CA VAL A 173 12.79 -0.28 -19.85
C VAL A 173 13.82 -1.38 -19.65
N VAL A 174 15.08 -1.10 -20.00
CA VAL A 174 16.18 -2.01 -19.69
C VAL A 174 16.70 -1.70 -18.29
N LEU A 175 16.64 -2.68 -17.39
CA LEU A 175 17.20 -2.60 -16.04
C LEU A 175 18.55 -3.32 -16.01
N CYS A 176 19.54 -2.73 -15.35
CA CYS A 176 20.87 -3.32 -15.19
C CYS A 176 21.33 -3.17 -13.73
N GLU A 177 21.98 -4.19 -13.17
CA GLU A 177 22.56 -4.09 -11.82
C GLU A 177 23.60 -2.96 -11.75
N SER A 178 23.54 -2.18 -10.68
CA SER A 178 24.54 -1.16 -10.39
C SER A 178 25.87 -1.84 -10.00
N PRO A 179 27.00 -1.40 -10.57
CA PRO A 179 28.30 -1.92 -10.19
C PRO A 179 28.72 -1.51 -8.76
N GLN A 180 28.07 -0.51 -8.17
CA GLN A 180 28.34 -0.04 -6.81
C GLN A 180 27.49 -0.73 -5.75
N ASP A 181 26.22 -1.04 -6.06
CA ASP A 181 25.30 -1.73 -5.16
C ASP A 181 24.45 -2.72 -5.95
N LYS A 182 24.71 -4.02 -5.78
CA LYS A 182 23.97 -5.10 -6.45
C LYS A 182 22.47 -5.10 -6.17
N ARG A 183 22.02 -4.42 -5.11
CA ARG A 183 20.60 -4.26 -4.80
C ARG A 183 19.94 -3.13 -5.58
N THR A 184 20.69 -2.37 -6.37
CA THR A 184 20.17 -1.24 -7.13
C THR A 184 20.17 -1.57 -8.61
N LEU A 185 19.00 -1.54 -9.23
CA LEU A 185 18.80 -1.66 -10.68
C LEU A 185 18.78 -0.24 -11.27
N LEU A 186 19.67 0.04 -12.21
CA LEU A 186 19.73 1.29 -12.96
C LEU A 186 18.92 1.18 -14.24
N VAL A 187 18.19 2.23 -14.58
CA VAL A 187 17.53 2.33 -15.89
C VAL A 187 18.58 2.67 -16.93
N ASN A 188 18.86 1.73 -17.83
CA ASN A 188 19.73 1.93 -18.97
C ASN A 188 18.92 2.53 -20.12
N CYS A 189 18.78 3.86 -20.16
CA CYS A 189 18.40 4.53 -21.40
C CYS A 189 19.51 4.24 -22.42
N GLN A 190 19.20 3.56 -23.53
CA GLN A 190 20.13 3.10 -24.57
C GLN A 190 20.90 4.24 -25.28
N SER A 191 21.63 5.08 -24.56
CA SER A 191 22.43 6.18 -25.11
C SER A 191 23.92 6.05 -24.77
N LYS A 192 24.34 5.01 -24.05
CA LYS A 192 25.79 4.78 -23.80
C LYS A 192 26.35 3.65 -24.66
N SER A 193 25.61 2.55 -24.84
CA SER A 193 26.04 1.43 -25.69
C SER A 193 26.12 1.81 -27.18
N LEU A 194 25.16 2.58 -27.71
CA LEU A 194 25.20 3.02 -29.11
C LEU A 194 26.25 4.11 -29.35
N SER A 195 26.42 5.04 -28.39
CA SER A 195 27.42 6.11 -28.52
C SER A 195 28.85 5.58 -28.47
N GLN A 196 29.15 4.60 -27.60
CA GLN A 196 30.49 3.99 -27.55
C GLN A 196 30.83 3.23 -28.85
N SER A 197 29.85 2.53 -29.46
CA SER A 197 30.06 1.86 -30.75
C SER A 197 30.27 2.84 -31.91
N PHE A 198 29.73 4.06 -31.84
CA PHE A 198 29.95 5.07 -32.87
C PHE A 198 31.31 5.76 -32.73
N GLU A 199 31.74 6.08 -31.50
CA GLU A 199 33.06 6.68 -31.23
C GLU A 199 34.21 5.75 -31.63
N ASN A 200 34.08 4.44 -31.36
CA ASN A 200 35.09 3.45 -31.76
C ASN A 200 35.23 3.29 -33.29
N LEU A 201 34.29 3.80 -34.09
CA LEU A 201 34.35 3.75 -35.55
C LEU A 201 35.12 4.95 -36.17
N LEU A 202 35.32 6.02 -35.39
CA LEU A 202 35.97 7.25 -35.83
C LEU A 202 37.48 7.27 -35.52
N ASP A 203 37.93 6.41 -34.61
CA ASP A 203 39.34 6.23 -34.23
C ASP A 203 40.09 5.25 -35.16
N GLU A 204 39.93 5.38 -36.49
CA GLU A 204 40.83 4.76 -37.46
C GLU A 204 42.10 5.63 -37.63
N PRO A 205 43.29 5.21 -37.18
CA PRO A 205 44.51 5.94 -37.44
C PRO A 205 44.95 5.71 -38.88
N ALA A 206 44.54 6.60 -39.78
CA ALA A 206 44.98 6.65 -41.16
C ALA A 206 46.45 7.13 -41.28
N TYR A 207 47.42 6.41 -40.72
CA TYR A 207 48.84 6.67 -41.00
C TYR A 207 49.67 5.37 -40.96
N GLY A 208 49.81 4.75 -42.12
CA GLY A 208 50.86 3.79 -42.42
C GLY A 208 51.59 4.25 -43.68
N LEU A 209 52.68 4.98 -43.48
CA LEU A 209 53.55 5.58 -44.49
C LEU A 209 53.98 4.59 -45.58
N ILE A 210 53.90 5.06 -46.82
CA ILE A 210 54.59 4.52 -47.99
C ILE A 210 56.09 4.68 -47.77
N GLN A 211 56.85 3.59 -47.93
CA GLN A 211 58.27 3.67 -48.30
C GLN A 211 58.66 2.50 -49.21
#